data_AF-A0A7W0FN69-F1
#
_entry.id   AF-A0A7W0FN69-F1
#
_cell.length_a   1.000
_cell.length_b   1.000
_cell.length_c   1.000
_cell.angle_alpha   90.00
_cell.angle_beta   90.00
_cell.angle_gamma   90.00
#
_symmetry.space_group_name_H-M   'P 1'
#
loop_
_entity.id
_entity.type
_entity.pdbx_description
1 polymer ?
#
loop_
_entity_poly.entity_id
_entity_poly.type
_entity_poly.pdbx_seq_one_letter_code
_entity_poly.pdbx_strand_id
1 'polypeptide(L)'
;MKRFDIITEADARTLDVGATVELVAGGHVTPLAKDTLAARRVTVIPAGTADPGLPADLAPVADVRRVTIGNDHTGIVLKEALVQHLRSRGLAVLDVGTDSTDAVDYPDIAGAVATSVARGEADAGIVIDGAGIGSAIAANKVRGVRAAMCADETIARYSREHNGANVMTLGSTLLPGFEAAIRIVDTWLGTPMREARYIRRLTKIRQLEERFGR
;
A
#
# COMPACT_ATOMS: atom_id res chain seq x y z
N MET A 1 -20.55 -8.82 6.51
CA MET A 1 -19.40 -9.65 6.10
C MET A 1 -19.79 -11.11 6.26
N LYS A 2 -19.55 -11.98 5.28
CA LYS A 2 -19.87 -13.42 5.42
C LYS A 2 -18.85 -14.08 6.35
N ARG A 3 -19.33 -14.99 7.21
CA ARG A 3 -18.53 -15.73 8.20
C ARG A 3 -18.60 -17.22 7.90
N PHE A 4 -17.46 -17.90 7.98
CA PHE A 4 -17.30 -19.29 7.59
C PHE A 4 -16.59 -20.11 8.67
N ASP A 5 -17.03 -21.36 8.85
CA ASP A 5 -16.28 -22.37 9.61
C ASP A 5 -15.29 -23.08 8.70
N ILE A 6 -15.71 -23.42 7.49
CA ILE A 6 -14.87 -23.95 6.42
C ILE A 6 -15.17 -23.13 5.15
N ILE A 7 -14.14 -22.69 4.44
CA ILE A 7 -14.29 -22.09 3.11
C ILE A 7 -13.92 -23.13 2.07
N THR A 8 -14.91 -23.59 1.32
CA THR A 8 -14.73 -24.49 0.18
C THR A 8 -14.53 -23.71 -1.12
N GLU A 9 -14.14 -24.42 -2.19
CA GLU A 9 -14.02 -23.80 -3.51
C GLU A 9 -15.36 -23.24 -4.01
N ALA A 10 -16.45 -23.96 -3.75
CA ALA A 10 -17.80 -23.51 -4.11
C ALA A 10 -18.14 -22.20 -3.40
N ASP A 11 -17.85 -22.09 -2.10
CA ASP A 11 -18.04 -20.85 -1.35
C ASP A 11 -17.23 -19.71 -1.97
N ALA A 12 -15.94 -19.95 -2.21
CA ALA A 12 -15.02 -18.97 -2.78
C ALA A 12 -15.51 -18.42 -4.14
N ARG A 13 -16.08 -19.28 -5.00
CA ARG A 13 -16.64 -18.88 -6.31
C ARG A 13 -17.85 -17.96 -6.21
N THR A 14 -18.58 -17.98 -5.09
CA THR A 14 -19.77 -17.13 -4.88
C THR A 14 -19.46 -15.78 -4.26
N LEU A 15 -18.23 -15.57 -3.77
CA LEU A 15 -17.83 -14.33 -3.13
C LEU A 15 -17.52 -13.24 -4.16
N ASP A 16 -17.90 -12.01 -3.86
CA ASP A 16 -17.59 -10.86 -4.70
C ASP A 16 -16.07 -10.66 -4.81
N VAL A 17 -15.63 -10.17 -5.97
CA VAL A 17 -14.22 -9.88 -6.19
C VAL A 17 -13.78 -8.77 -5.25
N GLY A 18 -12.71 -8.99 -4.49
CA GLY A 18 -12.22 -8.03 -3.48
C GLY A 18 -12.97 -8.07 -2.14
N ALA A 19 -13.90 -9.01 -1.93
CA ALA A 19 -14.63 -9.11 -0.67
C ALA A 19 -13.72 -9.49 0.51
N THR A 20 -14.10 -9.05 1.71
CA THR A 20 -13.52 -9.57 2.96
C THR A 20 -14.51 -10.54 3.61
N VAL A 21 -14.02 -11.66 4.13
CA VAL A 21 -14.81 -12.68 4.83
C VAL A 21 -14.12 -13.11 6.13
N GLU A 22 -14.90 -13.57 7.09
CA GLU A 22 -14.40 -14.07 8.37
C GLU A 22 -14.25 -15.59 8.37
N LEU A 23 -13.17 -16.09 8.97
CA LEU A 23 -12.95 -17.49 9.27
C LEU A 23 -12.88 -17.68 10.78
N VAL A 24 -13.73 -18.53 11.35
CA VAL A 24 -13.74 -18.79 12.80
C VAL A 24 -12.41 -19.32 13.32
N ALA A 25 -12.15 -19.18 14.62
CA ALA A 25 -11.00 -19.79 15.26
C ALA A 25 -11.05 -21.32 15.07
N GLY A 26 -9.98 -21.91 14.53
CA GLY A 26 -9.93 -23.32 14.16
C GLY A 26 -10.59 -23.67 12.82
N GLY A 27 -11.12 -22.68 12.09
CA GLY A 27 -11.70 -22.86 10.77
C GLY A 27 -10.67 -23.21 9.70
N HIS A 28 -11.13 -23.78 8.59
CA HIS A 28 -10.28 -24.32 7.54
C HIS A 28 -10.60 -23.73 6.16
N VAL A 29 -9.57 -23.38 5.38
CA VAL A 29 -9.71 -23.03 3.96
C VAL A 29 -9.14 -24.18 3.15
N THR A 30 -9.98 -24.81 2.33
CA THR A 30 -9.54 -25.96 1.52
C THR A 30 -8.48 -25.53 0.50
N PRO A 31 -7.60 -26.43 0.04
CA PRO A 31 -6.55 -26.08 -0.93
C PRO A 31 -7.10 -25.40 -2.19
N LEU A 32 -8.15 -25.96 -2.81
CA LEU A 32 -8.79 -25.37 -4.00
C LEU A 32 -9.46 -24.01 -3.71
N ALA A 33 -9.98 -23.82 -2.49
CA ALA A 33 -10.50 -22.54 -2.08
C ALA A 33 -9.41 -21.48 -2.03
N LYS A 34 -8.19 -21.79 -1.57
CA LYS A 34 -7.09 -20.81 -1.51
C LYS A 34 -6.79 -20.19 -2.87
N ASP A 35 -6.70 -21.02 -3.91
CA ASP A 35 -6.42 -20.54 -5.27
C ASP A 35 -7.57 -19.69 -5.80
N THR A 36 -8.81 -20.11 -5.54
CA THR A 36 -10.00 -19.36 -5.96
C THR A 36 -10.13 -18.03 -5.21
N LEU A 37 -9.89 -18.02 -3.90
CA LEU A 37 -9.90 -16.81 -3.07
C LEU A 37 -8.80 -15.85 -3.51
N ALA A 38 -7.60 -16.35 -3.85
CA ALA A 38 -6.51 -15.53 -4.39
C ALA A 38 -6.90 -14.93 -5.76
N ALA A 39 -7.43 -15.75 -6.68
CA ALA A 39 -7.86 -15.30 -8.00
C ALA A 39 -9.00 -14.25 -7.93
N ARG A 40 -9.93 -14.42 -6.98
CA ARG A 40 -11.02 -13.47 -6.72
C ARG A 40 -10.68 -12.39 -5.70
N ARG A 41 -9.45 -12.40 -5.18
CA ARG A 41 -8.89 -11.38 -4.28
C ARG A 41 -9.70 -11.21 -3.00
N VAL A 42 -10.24 -12.32 -2.52
CA VAL A 42 -11.02 -12.34 -1.28
C VAL A 42 -10.05 -12.38 -0.10
N THR A 43 -10.20 -11.41 0.81
CA THR A 43 -9.42 -11.38 2.05
C THR A 43 -10.12 -12.20 3.12
N VAL A 44 -9.44 -13.21 3.66
CA VAL A 44 -9.93 -14.00 4.80
C VAL A 44 -9.27 -13.49 6.08
N ILE A 45 -10.09 -13.07 7.05
CA ILE A 45 -9.63 -12.61 8.36
C ILE A 45 -10.19 -13.51 9.47
N PRO A 46 -9.55 -13.63 10.65
CA PRO A 46 -10.11 -14.37 11.77
C PRO A 46 -11.44 -13.76 12.25
N ALA A 47 -12.42 -14.57 12.61
CA ALA A 47 -13.73 -14.09 13.06
C ALA A 47 -13.61 -13.27 14.35
N GLY A 48 -14.36 -12.17 14.43
CA GLY A 48 -14.27 -11.23 15.55
C GLY A 48 -13.08 -10.27 15.45
N THR A 49 -12.31 -10.33 14.35
CA THR A 49 -11.34 -9.29 14.01
C THR A 49 -11.91 -8.23 13.09
N ALA A 50 -13.13 -8.36 12.58
CA ALA A 50 -13.85 -7.22 12.00
C ALA A 50 -14.75 -6.58 13.06
N ASP A 51 -14.64 -5.26 13.17
CA ASP A 51 -15.63 -4.43 13.82
C ASP A 51 -16.48 -3.78 12.72
N PRO A 52 -17.76 -4.16 12.55
CA PRO A 52 -18.61 -3.64 11.49
C PRO A 52 -18.88 -2.14 11.57
N GLY A 53 -18.52 -1.48 12.69
CA GLY A 53 -18.54 -0.02 12.80
C GLY A 53 -17.27 0.68 12.32
N LEU A 54 -16.21 -0.07 11.94
CA LEU A 54 -14.95 0.53 11.51
C LEU A 54 -14.95 0.89 10.02
N PRO A 55 -14.39 2.05 9.63
CA PRO A 55 -14.38 2.48 8.24
C PRO A 55 -13.45 1.59 7.40
N ALA A 56 -14.03 0.79 6.51
CA ALA A 56 -13.27 -0.12 5.63
C ALA A 56 -12.41 0.64 4.60
N ASP A 57 -12.79 1.88 4.27
CA ASP A 57 -12.10 2.78 3.36
C ASP A 57 -10.73 3.27 3.88
N LEU A 58 -10.44 3.06 5.17
CA LEU A 58 -9.14 3.38 5.75
C LEU A 58 -8.06 2.34 5.46
N ALA A 59 -8.45 1.11 5.14
CA ALA A 59 -7.50 0.07 4.77
C ALA A 59 -6.81 0.43 3.44
N PRO A 60 -5.50 0.15 3.29
CA PRO A 60 -4.86 0.24 1.99
C PRO A 60 -5.49 -0.76 1.01
N VAL A 61 -5.47 -0.44 -0.28
CA VAL A 61 -5.89 -1.38 -1.34
C VAL A 61 -5.00 -2.63 -1.27
N ALA A 62 -5.61 -3.79 -1.02
CA ALA A 62 -4.89 -5.05 -0.86
C ALA A 62 -4.35 -5.60 -2.20
N ASP A 63 -5.06 -5.34 -3.30
CA ASP A 63 -4.64 -5.74 -4.64
C ASP A 63 -4.30 -4.50 -5.47
N VAL A 64 -3.05 -4.06 -5.33
CA VAL A 64 -2.53 -2.90 -6.05
C VAL A 64 -2.40 -3.26 -7.53
N ARG A 65 -3.07 -2.50 -8.40
CA ARG A 65 -2.95 -2.59 -9.86
C ARG A 65 -2.36 -1.34 -10.49
N ARG A 66 -2.58 -0.18 -9.87
CA ARG A 66 -2.18 1.14 -10.35
C ARG A 66 -1.22 1.76 -9.37
N VAL A 67 -0.01 2.07 -9.82
CA VAL A 67 1.02 2.71 -9.03
C VAL A 67 1.38 4.05 -9.67
N THR A 68 1.35 5.12 -8.89
CA THR A 68 2.02 6.37 -9.29
C THR A 68 3.39 6.41 -8.63
N ILE A 69 4.43 6.67 -9.42
CA ILE A 69 5.81 6.76 -8.94
C ILE A 69 6.43 8.09 -9.37
N GLY A 70 7.25 8.66 -8.49
CA GLY A 70 8.04 9.85 -8.83
C GLY A 70 9.34 9.90 -8.04
N ASN A 71 10.27 10.73 -8.51
CA ASN A 71 11.56 10.97 -7.89
C ASN A 71 12.00 12.44 -7.99
N ASP A 72 12.87 12.85 -7.07
CA ASP A 72 13.75 13.99 -7.27
C ASP A 72 14.96 13.63 -8.14
N HIS A 73 15.84 14.60 -8.37
CA HIS A 73 17.04 14.45 -9.21
C HIS A 73 18.02 13.36 -8.75
N THR A 74 17.97 12.91 -7.48
CA THR A 74 18.84 11.84 -6.97
C THR A 74 18.25 10.44 -7.18
N GLY A 75 16.96 10.34 -7.52
CA GLY A 75 16.23 9.09 -7.58
C GLY A 75 16.08 8.48 -8.97
N ILE A 76 16.59 9.12 -10.03
CA ILE A 76 16.32 8.77 -11.44
C ILE A 76 16.59 7.29 -11.73
N VAL A 77 17.80 6.83 -11.47
CA VAL A 77 18.21 5.44 -11.78
C VAL A 77 17.39 4.42 -10.99
N LEU A 78 17.09 4.70 -9.72
CA LEU A 78 16.26 3.82 -8.90
C LEU A 78 14.81 3.80 -9.40
N LYS A 79 14.29 4.97 -9.80
CA LYS A 79 12.95 5.10 -10.35
C LYS A 79 12.79 4.26 -11.62
N GLU A 80 13.74 4.35 -12.56
CA GLU A 80 13.73 3.56 -13.80
C GLU A 80 13.70 2.06 -13.53
N ALA A 81 14.58 1.57 -12.64
CA ALA A 81 14.63 0.16 -12.25
C ALA A 81 13.29 -0.31 -11.65
N LEU A 82 12.69 0.49 -10.77
CA LEU A 82 11.40 0.18 -10.15
C LEU A 82 10.25 0.25 -11.16
N VAL A 83 10.22 1.23 -12.05
CA VAL A 83 9.22 1.33 -13.12
C VAL A 83 9.25 0.08 -14.01
N GLN A 84 10.45 -0.37 -14.42
CA GLN A 84 10.61 -1.58 -15.21
C GLN A 84 10.10 -2.81 -14.47
N HIS A 85 10.48 -2.97 -13.20
CA HIS A 85 10.02 -4.08 -12.34
C HIS A 85 8.50 -4.08 -12.14
N LEU A 86 7.91 -2.94 -11.80
CA LEU A 86 6.46 -2.84 -11.58
C LEU A 86 5.67 -3.15 -12.85
N ARG A 87 6.13 -2.67 -14.02
CA ARG A 87 5.52 -2.99 -15.31
C ARG A 87 5.68 -4.46 -15.69
N SER A 88 6.81 -5.10 -15.39
CA SER A 88 7.01 -6.53 -15.64
C SER A 88 6.07 -7.42 -14.80
N ARG A 89 5.65 -6.92 -13.62
CA ARG A 89 4.60 -7.51 -12.79
C ARG A 89 3.18 -7.28 -13.31
N GLY A 90 3.01 -6.58 -14.42
CA GLY A 90 1.70 -6.27 -15.03
C GLY A 90 0.95 -5.12 -14.36
N LEU A 91 1.63 -4.29 -13.56
CA LEU A 91 1.02 -3.11 -12.94
C LEU A 91 0.96 -1.94 -13.93
N ALA A 92 -0.14 -1.17 -13.87
CA ALA A 92 -0.25 0.11 -14.56
C ALA A 92 0.57 1.15 -13.78
N VAL A 93 1.65 1.65 -14.39
CA VAL A 93 2.57 2.60 -13.74
C VAL A 93 2.47 3.97 -14.40
N LEU A 94 2.05 4.96 -13.61
CA LEU A 94 2.14 6.38 -13.96
C LEU A 94 3.42 6.95 -13.35
N ASP A 95 4.34 7.36 -14.19
CA ASP A 95 5.59 8.02 -13.80
C ASP A 95 5.40 9.54 -13.89
N VAL A 96 5.61 10.24 -12.77
CA VAL A 96 5.44 11.69 -12.66
C VAL A 96 6.74 12.42 -12.28
N GLY A 97 7.89 11.73 -12.28
CA GLY A 97 9.08 12.20 -11.59
C GLY A 97 10.35 12.22 -12.41
N THR A 98 11.16 13.24 -12.15
CA THR A 98 12.04 13.86 -13.14
C THR A 98 12.95 12.87 -13.87
N ASP A 99 13.11 13.10 -15.18
CA ASP A 99 14.11 12.47 -16.02
C ASP A 99 15.36 13.37 -16.19
N SER A 100 15.35 14.57 -15.60
CA SER A 100 16.50 15.49 -15.59
C SER A 100 17.28 15.37 -14.29
N THR A 101 18.62 15.46 -14.42
CA THR A 101 19.56 15.60 -13.29
C THR A 101 19.57 16.99 -12.69
N ASP A 102 18.86 17.95 -13.30
CA ASP A 102 18.72 19.29 -12.73
C ASP A 102 18.02 19.21 -11.37
N ALA A 103 18.46 20.04 -10.43
CA ALA A 103 17.87 20.08 -9.11
C ALA A 103 16.38 20.43 -9.20
N VAL A 104 15.56 19.58 -8.59
CA VAL A 104 14.11 19.78 -8.41
C VAL A 104 13.75 19.63 -6.95
N ASP A 105 12.65 20.26 -6.55
CA ASP A 105 12.16 20.23 -5.19
C ASP A 105 11.26 19.00 -4.97
N TYR A 106 11.70 18.08 -4.11
CA TYR A 106 10.96 16.86 -3.79
C TYR A 106 9.49 17.08 -3.34
N PRO A 107 9.09 18.20 -2.68
CA PRO A 107 7.69 18.39 -2.28
C PRO A 107 6.71 18.40 -3.45
N ASP A 108 7.10 18.92 -4.62
CA ASP A 108 6.21 19.00 -5.78
C ASP A 108 5.89 17.60 -6.31
N ILE A 109 6.92 16.76 -6.43
CA ILE A 109 6.80 15.36 -6.86
C ILE A 109 6.04 14.54 -5.81
N ALA A 110 6.39 14.70 -4.53
CA ALA A 110 5.70 14.02 -3.44
C ALA A 110 4.21 14.40 -3.40
N GLY A 111 3.88 15.68 -3.61
CA GLY A 111 2.52 16.19 -3.69
C GLY A 111 1.73 15.61 -4.86
N ALA A 112 2.34 15.48 -6.04
CA ALA A 112 1.71 14.88 -7.22
C ALA A 112 1.36 13.40 -7.00
N VAL A 113 2.32 12.60 -6.50
CA VAL A 113 2.10 11.19 -6.18
C VAL A 113 1.03 11.03 -5.10
N ALA A 114 1.15 11.80 -4.01
CA ALA A 114 0.22 11.77 -2.89
C ALA A 114 -1.21 12.15 -3.31
N THR A 115 -1.36 13.15 -4.18
CA THR A 115 -2.67 13.59 -4.69
C THR A 115 -3.35 12.51 -5.55
N SER A 116 -2.59 11.85 -6.45
CA SER A 116 -3.11 10.74 -7.26
C SER A 116 -3.68 9.62 -6.39
N VAL A 117 -2.96 9.25 -5.31
CA VAL A 117 -3.42 8.24 -4.35
C VAL A 117 -4.65 8.72 -3.57
N ALA A 118 -4.64 9.95 -3.06
CA ALA A 118 -5.76 10.51 -2.29
C ALA A 118 -7.06 10.59 -3.12
N ARG A 119 -6.94 10.79 -4.44
CA ARG A 119 -8.07 10.84 -5.38
C ARG A 119 -8.53 9.46 -5.87
N GLY A 120 -7.81 8.38 -5.51
CA GLY A 120 -8.10 7.04 -6.00
C GLY A 120 -7.74 6.81 -7.48
N GLU A 121 -6.96 7.71 -8.07
CA GLU A 121 -6.40 7.57 -9.42
C GLU A 121 -5.33 6.47 -9.45
N ALA A 122 -4.59 6.31 -8.35
CA ALA A 122 -3.71 5.19 -8.08
C ALA A 122 -4.10 4.43 -6.80
N ASP A 123 -3.78 3.14 -6.76
CA ASP A 123 -3.98 2.28 -5.58
C ASP A 123 -2.84 2.44 -4.57
N ALA A 124 -1.66 2.83 -5.05
CA ALA A 124 -0.45 3.05 -4.25
C ALA A 124 0.46 4.12 -4.87
N GLY A 125 1.21 4.81 -4.02
CA GLY A 125 2.22 5.79 -4.42
C GLY A 125 3.63 5.39 -3.99
N ILE A 126 4.64 5.69 -4.81
CA ILE A 126 6.06 5.54 -4.46
C ILE A 126 6.77 6.87 -4.76
N VAL A 127 7.49 7.43 -3.78
CA VAL A 127 8.29 8.65 -3.97
C VAL A 127 9.74 8.38 -3.60
N ILE A 128 10.67 8.83 -4.44
CA ILE A 128 12.11 8.63 -4.23
C ILE A 128 12.76 10.01 -4.09
N ASP A 129 13.47 10.22 -2.98
CA ASP A 129 14.40 11.34 -2.86
C ASP A 129 15.73 10.83 -2.29
N GLY A 130 16.68 11.71 -2.00
CA GLY A 130 17.98 11.30 -1.48
C GLY A 130 17.89 10.42 -0.22
N ALA A 131 17.01 10.77 0.72
CA ALA A 131 16.85 10.08 2.01
C ALA A 131 15.45 9.45 2.23
N GLY A 132 14.48 9.75 1.37
CA GLY A 132 13.06 9.42 1.47
C GLY A 132 12.29 10.21 2.54
N ILE A 133 12.97 10.92 3.44
CA ILE A 133 12.36 11.56 4.61
C ILE A 133 11.57 12.80 4.20
N GLY A 134 12.15 13.66 3.35
CA GLY A 134 11.51 14.90 2.90
C GLY A 134 10.20 14.60 2.20
N SER A 135 10.23 13.68 1.24
CA SER A 135 9.04 13.23 0.51
C SER A 135 7.98 12.63 1.43
N ALA A 136 8.36 11.89 2.47
CA ALA A 136 7.39 11.36 3.43
C ALA A 136 6.70 12.49 4.21
N ILE A 137 7.46 13.49 4.64
CA ILE A 137 6.90 14.66 5.35
C ILE A 137 5.94 15.43 4.45
N ALA A 138 6.33 15.68 3.19
CA ALA A 138 5.52 16.41 2.21
C ALA A 138 4.25 15.65 1.82
N ALA A 139 4.36 14.37 1.46
CA ALA A 139 3.23 13.53 1.05
C ALA A 139 2.18 13.41 2.17
N ASN A 140 2.61 13.30 3.44
CA ASN A 140 1.70 13.28 4.59
C ASN A 140 0.95 14.60 4.84
N LYS A 141 1.23 15.68 4.08
CA LYS A 141 0.42 16.91 4.12
C LYS A 141 -0.84 16.80 3.26
N VAL A 142 -0.92 15.82 2.36
CA VAL A 142 -2.12 15.56 1.55
C VAL A 142 -3.09 14.74 2.38
N ARG A 143 -4.30 15.27 2.59
CA ARG A 143 -5.34 14.61 3.40
C ARG A 143 -5.66 13.21 2.87
N GLY A 144 -5.69 12.22 3.77
CA GLY A 144 -5.95 10.82 3.44
C GLY A 144 -4.70 10.03 3.04
N VAL A 145 -3.54 10.69 2.92
CA VAL A 145 -2.27 10.04 2.66
C VAL A 145 -1.59 9.65 3.97
N ARG A 146 -1.04 8.44 3.97
CA ARG A 146 -0.19 7.88 5.02
C ARG A 146 1.09 7.42 4.34
N ALA A 147 2.08 8.31 4.30
CA ALA A 147 3.37 8.07 3.69
C ALA A 147 4.37 7.54 4.73
N ALA A 148 5.14 6.52 4.37
CA ALA A 148 6.17 5.93 5.22
C ALA A 148 7.50 5.77 4.47
N MET A 149 8.58 6.30 5.04
CA MET A 149 9.94 6.03 4.56
C MET A 149 10.33 4.60 4.94
N CYS A 150 10.62 3.78 3.93
CA CYS A 150 10.93 2.37 4.11
C CYS A 150 12.39 2.09 3.73
N ALA A 151 13.22 1.76 4.73
CA ALA A 151 14.62 1.44 4.53
C ALA A 151 14.89 -0.07 4.36
N ASP A 152 13.95 -0.92 4.77
CA ASP A 152 14.06 -2.39 4.73
C ASP A 152 12.68 -3.07 4.62
N GLU A 153 12.67 -4.39 4.38
CA GLU A 153 11.43 -5.18 4.25
C GLU A 153 10.58 -5.21 5.54
N THR A 154 11.19 -5.04 6.72
CA THR A 154 10.47 -5.03 8.00
C THR A 154 9.65 -3.76 8.15
N ILE A 155 10.24 -2.60 7.87
CA ILE A 155 9.55 -1.30 7.87
C ILE A 155 8.48 -1.28 6.78
N ALA A 156 8.80 -1.79 5.58
CA ALA A 156 7.82 -1.94 4.49
C ALA A 156 6.59 -2.74 4.95
N ARG A 157 6.79 -3.93 5.52
CA ARG A 157 5.70 -4.78 6.03
C ARG A 157 4.89 -4.05 7.08
N TYR A 158 5.53 -3.52 8.13
CA TYR A 158 4.80 -2.88 9.23
C TYR A 158 4.09 -1.59 8.83
N SER A 159 4.67 -0.80 7.93
CA SER A 159 4.00 0.42 7.44
C SER A 159 2.68 0.09 6.73
N ARG A 160 2.62 -1.01 5.96
CA ARG A 160 1.38 -1.47 5.33
C ARG A 160 0.44 -2.14 6.31
N GLU A 161 0.93 -3.13 7.02
CA GLU A 161 0.12 -3.98 7.89
C GLU A 161 -0.46 -3.21 9.08
N HIS A 162 0.33 -2.35 9.72
CA HIS A 162 -0.05 -1.68 10.96
C HIS A 162 -0.55 -0.25 10.75
N ASN A 163 0.03 0.45 9.77
CA ASN A 163 -0.21 1.88 9.55
C ASN A 163 -1.03 2.17 8.28
N GLY A 164 -1.34 1.13 7.49
CA GLY A 164 -2.14 1.28 6.30
C GLY A 164 -1.54 2.29 5.33
N ALA A 165 -0.20 2.35 5.28
CA ALA A 165 0.52 3.27 4.42
C ALA A 165 0.07 3.05 2.98
N ASN A 166 -0.31 4.12 2.30
CA ASN A 166 -0.74 4.11 0.89
C ASN A 166 0.26 4.83 -0.02
N VAL A 167 1.25 5.50 0.56
CA VAL A 167 2.44 6.01 -0.13
C VAL A 167 3.69 5.46 0.57
N MET A 168 4.62 4.91 -0.20
CA MET A 168 5.96 4.56 0.25
C MET A 168 6.92 5.67 -0.17
N THR A 169 7.90 5.97 0.66
CA THR A 169 9.06 6.74 0.21
C THR A 169 10.36 5.96 0.40
N LEU A 170 11.31 6.22 -0.49
CA LEU A 170 12.61 5.54 -0.54
C LEU A 170 13.72 6.58 -0.60
N GLY A 171 14.81 6.31 0.11
CA GLY A 171 16.04 7.11 0.05
C GLY A 171 17.02 6.49 -0.92
N SER A 172 17.19 7.07 -2.12
CA SER A 172 18.07 6.51 -3.15
C SER A 172 19.52 6.39 -2.69
N THR A 173 19.98 7.26 -1.78
CA THR A 173 21.34 7.24 -1.23
C THR A 173 21.51 6.34 0.00
N LEU A 174 20.41 5.87 0.59
CA LEU A 174 20.43 5.09 1.84
C LEU A 174 20.15 3.61 1.62
N LEU A 175 19.60 3.23 0.47
CA LEU A 175 19.32 1.84 0.16
C LEU A 175 20.59 1.08 -0.26
N PRO A 176 20.73 -0.20 0.13
CA PRO A 176 21.93 -0.98 -0.15
C PRO A 176 22.05 -1.44 -1.63
N GLY A 177 21.07 -1.13 -2.48
CA GLY A 177 21.10 -1.43 -3.92
C GLY A 177 19.71 -1.74 -4.52
N PHE A 178 19.65 -1.92 -5.84
CA PHE A 178 18.39 -2.11 -6.59
C PHE A 178 17.62 -3.37 -6.18
N GLU A 179 18.31 -4.50 -5.97
CA GLU A 179 17.63 -5.74 -5.57
C GLU A 179 16.95 -5.62 -4.22
N ALA A 180 17.58 -4.92 -3.27
CA ALA A 180 16.97 -4.64 -1.98
C ALA A 180 15.76 -3.72 -2.12
N ALA A 181 15.87 -2.65 -2.93
CA ALA A 181 14.76 -1.76 -3.21
C ALA A 181 13.56 -2.51 -3.81
N ILE A 182 13.80 -3.41 -4.75
CA ILE A 182 12.77 -4.27 -5.35
C ILE A 182 12.09 -5.13 -4.29
N ARG A 183 12.85 -5.82 -3.42
CA ARG A 183 12.27 -6.64 -2.34
C ARG A 183 11.45 -5.82 -1.35
N ILE A 184 11.91 -4.61 -1.03
CA ILE A 184 11.20 -3.67 -0.15
C ILE A 184 9.86 -3.26 -0.77
N VAL A 185 9.87 -2.86 -2.04
CA VAL A 185 8.67 -2.49 -2.80
C VAL A 185 7.71 -3.68 -2.93
N ASP A 186 8.21 -4.87 -3.25
CA ASP A 186 7.40 -6.08 -3.37
C ASP A 186 6.76 -6.48 -2.04
N THR A 187 7.54 -6.42 -0.95
CA THR A 187 7.04 -6.67 0.40
C THR A 187 5.92 -5.70 0.74
N TRP A 188 6.10 -4.41 0.46
CA TRP A 188 5.09 -3.39 0.75
C TRP A 188 3.83 -3.54 -0.09
N LEU A 189 3.96 -3.73 -1.39
CA LEU A 189 2.81 -3.93 -2.29
C LEU A 189 2.07 -5.23 -2.01
N GLY A 190 2.76 -6.27 -1.55
CA GLY A 190 2.20 -7.58 -1.24
C GLY A 190 1.68 -7.76 0.19
N THR A 191 1.90 -6.79 1.09
CA THR A 191 1.50 -6.93 2.50
C THR A 191 0.06 -6.43 2.74
N PRO A 192 -0.88 -7.32 3.10
CA PRO A 192 -2.25 -6.92 3.42
C PRO A 192 -2.38 -6.44 4.87
N MET A 193 -3.30 -5.50 5.11
CA MET A 193 -3.78 -5.17 6.46
C MET A 193 -4.96 -6.07 6.82
N ARG A 194 -4.87 -6.78 7.96
CA ARG A 194 -5.90 -7.77 8.35
C ARG A 194 -6.51 -7.56 9.73
N GLU A 195 -5.87 -6.81 10.63
CA GLU A 195 -6.34 -6.68 12.01
C GLU A 195 -7.14 -5.38 12.25
N ALA A 196 -8.37 -5.46 12.79
CA ALA A 196 -9.17 -4.27 13.11
C ALA A 196 -8.51 -3.30 14.10
N ARG A 197 -7.61 -3.78 14.98
CA ARG A 197 -6.92 -2.88 15.92
C ARG A 197 -6.13 -1.79 15.19
N TYR A 198 -5.66 -2.07 13.97
CA TYR A 198 -4.96 -1.11 13.13
C TYR A 198 -5.93 -0.13 12.49
N ILE A 199 -7.05 -0.59 11.95
CA ILE A 199 -8.11 0.29 11.42
C ILE A 199 -8.58 1.29 12.48
N ARG A 200 -8.81 0.84 13.73
CA ARG A 200 -9.14 1.74 14.84
C ARG A 200 -8.08 2.84 15.08
N ARG A 201 -6.80 2.53 14.89
CA ARG A 201 -5.72 3.53 14.98
C ARG A 201 -5.75 4.47 13.79
N LEU A 202 -6.05 3.98 12.59
CA LEU A 202 -6.23 4.83 11.41
C LEU A 202 -7.39 5.81 11.58
N THR A 203 -8.49 5.39 12.22
CA THR A 203 -9.59 6.31 12.56
C THR A 203 -9.10 7.48 13.41
N LYS A 204 -8.20 7.22 14.37
CA LYS A 204 -7.59 8.29 15.17
C LYS A 204 -6.69 9.21 14.35
N ILE A 205 -5.97 8.68 13.36
CA ILE A 205 -5.17 9.48 12.43
C ILE A 205 -6.09 10.40 11.61
N ARG A 206 -7.18 9.86 11.04
CA ARG A 206 -8.19 10.65 10.31
C ARG A 206 -8.79 11.76 11.18
N GLN A 207 -9.08 11.48 12.45
CA GLN A 207 -9.57 12.48 13.39
C GLN A 207 -8.54 13.60 13.64
N LEU A 208 -7.24 13.30 13.65
CA LEU A 208 -6.20 14.33 13.71
C LEU A 208 -6.19 15.18 12.43
N GLU A 209 -6.33 14.55 11.26
CA GLU A 209 -6.44 15.26 9.98
C GLU A 209 -7.67 16.18 9.93
N GLU A 210 -8.82 15.76 10.46
CA GLU A 210 -10.04 16.58 10.56
C GLU A 210 -9.92 17.73 11.54
N ARG A 211 -9.25 17.49 12.67
CA ARG A 211 -9.08 18.51 13.70
C ARG A 211 -8.09 19.60 13.31
N PHE A 212 -7.04 19.25 12.57
CA PHE A 212 -5.92 20.15 12.30
C PHE A 212 -5.73 20.46 10.80
N GLY A 213 -6.35 19.72 9.89
CA GLY A 213 -6.41 20.06 8.48
C GLY A 213 -7.33 21.26 8.29
N ARG A 214 -6.77 22.35 7.75
CA ARG A 214 -7.54 23.53 7.33
C ARG A 214 -7.98 23.38 5.89
#